data_AF-X0VEL6-F1
#
_entry.id   AF-X0VEL6-F1
#
_cell.length_a   1.000
_cell.length_b   1.000
_cell.length_c   1.000
_cell.angle_alpha   90.00
_cell.angle_beta   90.00
_cell.angle_gamma   90.00
#
_symmetry.space_group_name_H-M   'P 1'
#
loop_
_entity.id
_entity.type
_entity.pdbx_description
1 polymer ?
#
loop_
_entity_poly.entity_id
_entity_poly.type
_entity_poly.pdbx_seq_one_letter_code
_entity_poly.pdbx_strand_id
1 'polypeptide(L)'
;DFWEQADKTMVRALVEVVKERELFPNIENYGLEVRKEKNNIRAYIDFVNEPGQYFCELKLTGKPENYINSFLAWEQLEVYFYVCPDLLSAYMLPIRKPQLKWKESSSESNDSFYSRALKDIRKRTKHYFPEYNPDREGPKWGMKLWRSEFNLDDTRRKIEVIQKGIKLMLEAKFFPMKRFNCYSPSQCEMWLICSNRGKVNDDVYRKKSLNERR
;
A
#
# COMPACT_ATOMS: atom_id res chain seq x y z
N ASP A 1 14.18 -11.89 14.48
CA ASP A 1 13.92 -10.61 15.16
C ASP A 1 12.55 -10.68 15.84
N PHE A 2 12.43 -10.37 17.14
CA PHE A 2 11.20 -10.58 17.93
C PHE A 2 10.01 -9.78 17.36
N TRP A 3 10.27 -8.55 16.92
CA TRP A 3 9.27 -7.66 16.33
C TRP A 3 8.78 -8.14 14.98
N GLU A 4 9.63 -8.80 14.20
CA GLU A 4 9.25 -9.40 12.92
C GLU A 4 8.25 -10.56 13.13
N GLN A 5 8.46 -11.36 14.17
CA GLN A 5 7.55 -12.46 14.51
C GLN A 5 6.18 -11.96 14.99
N ALA A 6 6.16 -10.88 15.78
CA ALA A 6 4.93 -10.22 16.21
C ALA A 6 4.17 -9.63 15.01
N ASP A 7 4.86 -8.93 14.10
CA ASP A 7 4.26 -8.36 12.89
C ASP A 7 3.68 -9.46 11.97
N LYS A 8 4.40 -10.58 11.76
CA LYS A 8 3.88 -11.75 11.01
C LYS A 8 2.63 -12.34 11.65
N THR A 9 2.61 -12.44 12.98
CA THR A 9 1.46 -12.98 13.73
C THR A 9 0.23 -12.07 13.58
N MET A 10 0.42 -10.74 13.61
CA MET A 10 -0.65 -9.78 13.39
C MET A 10 -1.20 -9.85 11.96
N VAL A 11 -0.33 -9.95 10.96
CA VAL A 11 -0.75 -10.10 9.55
C VAL A 11 -1.54 -11.40 9.38
N ARG A 12 -1.08 -12.51 9.95
CA ARG A 12 -1.80 -13.78 9.92
C ARG A 12 -3.20 -13.65 10.54
N ALA A 13 -3.32 -12.98 11.70
CA ALA A 13 -4.61 -12.77 12.35
C ALA A 13 -5.56 -11.90 11.50
N LEU A 14 -5.05 -10.89 10.79
CA LEU A 14 -5.85 -10.10 9.85
C LEU A 14 -6.37 -10.94 8.69
N VAL A 15 -5.51 -11.74 8.06
CA VAL A 15 -5.87 -12.62 6.95
C VAL A 15 -6.95 -13.62 7.38
N GLU A 16 -6.83 -14.19 8.58
CA GLU A 16 -7.84 -15.09 9.12
C GLU A 16 -9.20 -14.41 9.25
N VAL A 17 -9.25 -13.19 9.81
CA VAL A 17 -10.52 -12.46 9.92
C VAL A 17 -11.10 -12.06 8.57
N VAL A 18 -10.25 -11.74 7.58
CA VAL A 18 -10.70 -11.49 6.20
C VAL A 18 -11.42 -12.72 5.63
N LYS A 19 -10.85 -13.92 5.84
CA LYS A 19 -11.46 -15.19 5.40
C LYS A 19 -12.74 -15.50 6.18
N GLU A 20 -12.67 -15.51 7.51
CA GLU A 20 -13.80 -15.88 8.39
C GLU A 20 -15.04 -15.03 8.18
N ARG A 21 -14.87 -13.73 7.90
CA ARG A 21 -15.99 -12.80 7.69
C ARG A 21 -16.30 -12.59 6.21
N GLU A 22 -15.61 -13.30 5.32
CA GLU A 22 -15.69 -13.15 3.88
C GLU A 22 -15.61 -11.67 3.48
N LEU A 23 -14.67 -10.93 4.10
CA LEU A 23 -14.54 -9.49 3.86
C LEU A 23 -14.22 -9.21 2.39
N PHE A 24 -13.53 -10.17 1.76
CA PHE A 24 -13.19 -10.16 0.36
C PHE A 24 -13.88 -11.37 -0.29
N PRO A 25 -15.15 -11.25 -0.69
CA PRO A 25 -15.93 -12.39 -1.15
C PRO A 25 -15.35 -12.94 -2.44
N ASN A 26 -15.37 -14.28 -2.57
CA ASN A 26 -14.88 -15.00 -3.74
C ASN A 26 -13.43 -14.65 -4.11
N ILE A 27 -12.52 -14.63 -3.12
CA ILE A 27 -11.09 -14.33 -3.33
C ILE A 27 -10.44 -15.22 -4.41
N GLU A 28 -10.98 -16.43 -4.61
CA GLU A 28 -10.61 -17.37 -5.68
C GLU A 28 -10.79 -16.77 -7.09
N ASN A 29 -11.77 -15.87 -7.26
CA ASN A 29 -12.08 -15.20 -8.53
C ASN A 29 -11.23 -13.94 -8.73
N TYR A 30 -10.06 -13.85 -8.11
CA TYR A 30 -9.17 -12.70 -8.30
C TYR A 30 -7.82 -13.14 -8.87
N GLY A 31 -7.47 -12.56 -10.02
CA GLY A 31 -6.13 -12.67 -10.56
C GLY A 31 -5.15 -11.90 -9.67
N LEU A 32 -4.17 -12.61 -9.11
CA LEU A 32 -3.09 -12.01 -8.31
C LEU A 32 -2.08 -11.30 -9.23
N GLU A 33 -1.65 -10.11 -8.81
CA GLU A 33 -0.55 -9.35 -9.41
C GLU A 33 -0.65 -9.20 -10.94
N VAL A 34 -1.66 -8.47 -11.38
CA VAL A 34 -1.85 -8.20 -12.80
C VAL A 34 -0.89 -7.10 -13.26
N ARG A 35 -0.03 -7.45 -14.21
CA ARG A 35 0.90 -6.52 -14.85
C ARG A 35 0.31 -6.02 -16.16
N LYS A 36 0.22 -4.70 -16.31
CA LYS A 36 -0.23 -4.05 -17.54
C LYS A 36 0.77 -2.98 -17.96
N GLU A 37 0.91 -2.78 -19.26
CA GLU A 37 1.84 -1.78 -19.79
C GLU A 37 1.15 -0.94 -20.87
N LYS A 38 1.34 0.38 -20.79
CA LYS A 38 0.88 1.33 -21.80
C LYS A 38 1.81 2.53 -21.82
N ASN A 39 2.28 2.94 -23.00
CA ASN A 39 3.12 4.12 -23.17
C ASN A 39 4.34 4.16 -22.22
N ASN A 40 5.04 3.02 -22.08
CA ASN A 40 6.18 2.83 -21.15
C ASN A 40 5.85 2.99 -19.66
N ILE A 41 4.58 2.92 -19.29
CA ILE A 41 4.14 2.90 -17.89
C ILE A 41 3.69 1.49 -17.57
N ARG A 42 4.27 0.93 -16.51
CA ARG A 42 3.88 -0.37 -15.96
C ARG A 42 3.02 -0.17 -14.74
N ALA A 43 1.86 -0.80 -14.75
CA ALA A 43 0.95 -0.89 -13.62
C ALA A 43 1.06 -2.28 -12.98
N TYR A 44 1.15 -2.32 -11.66
CA TYR A 44 1.13 -3.53 -10.84
C TYR A 44 -0.11 -3.45 -9.95
N ILE A 45 -1.10 -4.27 -10.27
CA ILE A 45 -2.38 -4.29 -9.57
C ILE A 45 -2.41 -5.53 -8.66
N ASP A 46 -2.70 -5.34 -7.38
CA ASP A 46 -2.70 -6.45 -6.42
C ASP A 46 -3.73 -7.53 -6.79
N PHE A 47 -4.97 -7.12 -7.06
CA PHE A 47 -6.07 -8.03 -7.42
C PHE A 47 -6.96 -7.43 -8.51
N VAL A 48 -7.38 -8.27 -9.45
CA VAL A 48 -8.45 -7.94 -10.41
C VAL A 48 -9.53 -8.98 -10.26
N ASN A 49 -10.79 -8.57 -10.10
CA ASN A 49 -11.89 -9.53 -10.06
C ASN A 49 -12.03 -10.18 -11.44
N GLU A 50 -12.38 -11.46 -11.51
CA GLU A 50 -12.80 -12.11 -12.74
C GLU A 50 -14.32 -11.88 -12.86
N PRO A 51 -14.83 -11.36 -13.99
CA PRO A 51 -14.27 -11.36 -15.35
C PRO A 51 -13.47 -10.11 -15.78
N GLY A 52 -12.98 -9.28 -14.85
CA GLY A 52 -12.11 -8.14 -15.15
C GLY A 52 -12.80 -6.78 -15.11
N GLN A 53 -13.83 -6.62 -14.27
CA GLN A 53 -14.64 -5.39 -14.23
C GLN A 53 -14.08 -4.33 -13.27
N TYR A 54 -13.35 -4.76 -12.24
CA TYR A 54 -12.77 -3.90 -11.24
C TYR A 54 -11.50 -4.49 -10.66
N PHE A 55 -10.69 -3.62 -10.08
CA PHE A 55 -9.50 -4.03 -9.34
C PHE A 55 -9.57 -3.61 -7.89
N CYS A 56 -8.74 -4.23 -7.06
CA CYS A 56 -8.64 -3.92 -5.64
C CYS A 56 -7.19 -3.60 -5.30
N GLU A 57 -6.99 -2.52 -4.55
CA GLU A 57 -5.69 -2.06 -4.08
C GLU A 57 -5.63 -2.19 -2.55
N LEU A 58 -4.78 -3.08 -2.03
CA LEU A 58 -4.65 -3.30 -0.59
C LEU A 58 -3.59 -2.38 0.00
N LYS A 59 -3.92 -1.67 1.08
CA LYS A 59 -2.97 -0.78 1.77
C LYS A 59 -2.91 -1.08 3.27
N LEU A 60 -1.89 -1.77 3.74
CA LEU A 60 -1.63 -1.90 5.17
C LEU A 60 -0.97 -0.62 5.70
N THR A 61 -1.65 0.14 6.56
CA THR A 61 -1.18 1.48 6.96
C THR A 61 -1.59 1.88 8.38
N GLY A 62 -0.76 2.66 9.06
CA GLY A 62 -1.14 3.29 10.33
C GLY A 62 -2.15 4.43 10.18
N LYS A 63 -2.31 4.97 8.97
CA LYS A 63 -3.17 6.12 8.64
C LYS A 63 -4.16 5.78 7.51
N PRO A 64 -5.12 4.88 7.73
CA PRO A 64 -6.07 4.47 6.70
C PRO A 64 -6.92 5.63 6.17
N GLU A 65 -7.16 6.67 6.97
CA GLU A 65 -7.89 7.88 6.57
C GLU A 65 -7.30 8.56 5.32
N ASN A 66 -5.98 8.46 5.09
CA ASN A 66 -5.34 8.99 3.90
C ASN A 66 -5.75 8.27 2.61
N TYR A 67 -6.20 7.01 2.71
CA TYR A 67 -6.59 6.18 1.57
C TYR A 67 -8.11 6.07 1.42
N ILE A 68 -8.88 6.44 2.46
CA ILE A 68 -10.33 6.65 2.35
C ILE A 68 -10.65 8.07 1.85
N ASN A 69 -9.70 9.02 1.96
CA ASN A 69 -9.84 10.32 1.33
C ASN A 69 -9.84 10.18 -0.20
N SER A 70 -10.94 10.60 -0.84
CA SER A 70 -11.13 10.48 -2.28
C SER A 70 -9.99 11.14 -3.07
N PHE A 71 -9.53 12.32 -2.69
CA PHE A 71 -8.51 13.05 -3.45
C PHE A 71 -7.17 12.27 -3.54
N LEU A 72 -6.69 11.74 -2.41
CA LEU A 72 -5.45 10.97 -2.36
C LEU A 72 -5.59 9.58 -2.99
N ALA A 73 -6.75 8.96 -2.83
CA ALA A 73 -7.05 7.70 -3.52
C ALA A 73 -7.11 7.91 -5.04
N TRP A 74 -7.68 9.04 -5.49
CA TRP A 74 -7.78 9.37 -6.92
C TRP A 74 -6.41 9.49 -7.58
N GLU A 75 -5.47 10.20 -6.95
CA GLU A 75 -4.11 10.33 -7.50
C GLU A 75 -3.39 8.98 -7.66
N GLN A 76 -3.69 7.99 -6.82
CA GLN A 76 -3.10 6.66 -6.95
C GLN A 76 -3.79 5.84 -8.04
N LEU A 77 -5.12 5.92 -8.11
CA LEU A 77 -5.94 5.06 -8.98
C LEU A 77 -6.02 5.55 -10.43
N GLU A 78 -5.83 6.86 -10.68
CA GLU A 78 -5.95 7.42 -12.02
C GLU A 78 -5.00 6.76 -13.04
N VAL A 79 -3.77 6.45 -12.61
CA VAL A 79 -2.76 5.84 -13.49
C VAL A 79 -3.15 4.41 -13.83
N TYR A 80 -3.71 3.66 -12.87
CA TYR A 80 -4.20 2.31 -13.10
C TYR A 80 -5.32 2.29 -14.14
N PHE A 81 -6.31 3.18 -14.02
CA PHE A 81 -7.38 3.31 -15.02
C PHE A 81 -6.85 3.78 -16.38
N TYR A 82 -5.84 4.63 -16.42
CA TYR A 82 -5.22 5.05 -17.67
C TYR A 82 -4.52 3.88 -18.40
N VAL A 83 -3.77 3.05 -17.66
CA VAL A 83 -3.05 1.88 -18.20
C VAL A 83 -4.00 0.73 -18.52
N CYS A 84 -5.08 0.57 -17.75
CA CYS A 84 -6.04 -0.52 -17.86
C CYS A 84 -7.41 0.03 -18.28
N PRO A 85 -7.68 0.20 -19.59
CA PRO A 85 -8.90 0.85 -20.07
C PRO A 85 -10.18 0.04 -19.81
N ASP A 86 -10.05 -1.28 -19.69
CA ASP A 86 -11.20 -2.19 -19.57
C ASP A 86 -11.78 -2.23 -18.14
N LEU A 87 -11.04 -1.73 -17.15
CA LEU A 87 -11.48 -1.69 -15.75
C LEU A 87 -12.49 -0.56 -15.54
N LEU A 88 -13.66 -0.89 -15.00
CA LEU A 88 -14.79 0.02 -14.78
C LEU A 88 -14.79 0.65 -13.39
N SER A 89 -14.24 -0.03 -12.39
CA SER A 89 -14.12 0.51 -11.03
C SER A 89 -12.90 -0.04 -10.29
N ALA A 90 -12.64 0.52 -9.12
CA ALA A 90 -11.55 0.16 -8.22
C ALA A 90 -12.05 0.17 -6.78
N TYR A 91 -11.52 -0.73 -5.96
CA TYR A 91 -11.67 -0.68 -4.51
C TYR A 91 -10.34 -0.29 -3.88
N MET A 92 -10.31 0.82 -3.17
CA MET A 92 -9.21 1.18 -2.29
C MET A 92 -9.48 0.55 -0.91
N LEU A 93 -8.65 -0.42 -0.54
CA LEU A 93 -8.88 -1.31 0.59
C LEU A 93 -7.79 -1.13 1.66
N PRO A 94 -7.80 -0.01 2.40
CA PRO A 94 -6.86 0.16 3.49
C PRO A 94 -7.20 -0.79 4.64
N ILE A 95 -6.16 -1.36 5.24
CA ILE A 95 -6.22 -2.12 6.48
C ILE A 95 -5.39 -1.36 7.50
N ARG A 96 -5.98 -1.04 8.64
CA ARG A 96 -5.26 -0.35 9.71
C ARG A 96 -4.18 -1.28 10.27
N LYS A 97 -2.91 -0.85 10.21
CA LYS A 97 -1.78 -1.59 10.82
C LYS A 97 -2.10 -1.77 12.30
N PRO A 98 -2.13 -3.02 12.80
CA PRO A 98 -2.40 -3.25 14.19
C PRO A 98 -1.33 -2.65 15.10
N GLN A 99 -1.78 -2.07 16.21
CA GLN A 99 -0.91 -1.45 17.21
C GLN A 99 -0.85 -2.28 18.52
N LEU A 100 -1.37 -3.51 18.46
CA LEU A 100 -1.42 -4.39 19.61
C LEU A 100 -0.01 -4.82 19.98
N LYS A 101 0.48 -4.35 21.12
CA LYS A 101 1.81 -4.72 21.62
C LYS A 101 1.78 -6.14 22.20
N TRP A 102 2.87 -6.87 21.96
CA TRP A 102 3.17 -8.10 22.70
C TRP A 102 3.38 -7.74 24.17
N LYS A 103 2.88 -8.57 25.09
CA LYS A 103 3.12 -8.33 26.52
C LYS A 103 4.46 -8.95 26.92
N GLU A 104 5.51 -8.14 26.88
CA GLU A 104 6.88 -8.56 27.25
C GLU A 104 6.97 -9.09 28.69
N SER A 105 6.18 -8.51 29.61
CA SER A 105 6.23 -8.86 31.03
C SER A 105 5.49 -10.15 31.40
N SER A 106 4.76 -10.80 30.49
CA SER A 106 3.85 -11.89 30.83
C SER A 106 4.17 -13.25 30.19
N SER A 107 5.41 -13.47 29.74
CA SER A 107 5.82 -14.74 29.08
C SER A 107 4.79 -15.21 28.04
N GLU A 108 4.17 -14.27 27.33
CA GLU A 108 3.11 -14.56 26.37
C GLU A 108 3.71 -15.44 25.26
N SER A 109 3.05 -16.54 24.89
CA SER A 109 3.46 -17.38 23.77
C SER A 109 2.94 -16.81 22.44
N ASN A 110 3.54 -17.24 21.32
CA ASN A 110 3.05 -16.90 19.97
C ASN A 110 1.56 -17.21 19.79
N ASP A 111 1.09 -18.37 20.26
CA ASP A 111 -0.30 -18.79 20.11
C ASP A 111 -1.26 -17.98 21.00
N SER A 112 -0.81 -17.60 22.20
CA SER A 112 -1.57 -16.70 23.08
C SER A 112 -1.70 -15.32 22.45
N PHE A 113 -0.60 -14.78 21.90
CA PHE A 113 -0.60 -13.49 21.22
C PHE A 113 -1.51 -13.51 19.99
N TYR A 114 -1.40 -14.55 19.15
CA TYR A 114 -2.26 -14.77 17.99
C TYR A 114 -3.75 -14.80 18.37
N SER A 115 -4.10 -15.56 19.41
CA SER A 115 -5.48 -15.66 19.91
C SER A 115 -6.03 -14.32 20.39
N ARG A 116 -5.19 -13.53 21.07
CA ARG A 116 -5.53 -12.17 21.52
C ARG A 116 -5.71 -11.21 20.34
N ALA A 117 -4.82 -11.28 19.35
CA ALA A 117 -4.91 -10.52 18.11
C ALA A 117 -6.22 -10.82 17.36
N LEU A 118 -6.54 -12.09 17.15
CA LEU A 118 -7.80 -12.51 16.54
C LEU A 118 -9.01 -11.96 17.30
N LYS A 119 -9.05 -12.15 18.62
CA LYS A 119 -10.15 -11.67 19.47
C LYS A 119 -10.34 -10.16 19.33
N ASP A 120 -9.25 -9.42 19.31
CA ASP A 120 -9.27 -7.97 19.20
C ASP A 120 -9.75 -7.50 17.82
N ILE A 121 -9.24 -8.10 16.74
CA ILE A 121 -9.64 -7.77 15.36
C ILE A 121 -11.12 -8.13 15.12
N ARG A 122 -11.57 -9.29 15.61
CA ARG A 122 -12.97 -9.70 15.52
C ARG A 122 -13.91 -8.77 16.30
N LYS A 123 -13.51 -8.33 17.48
CA LYS A 123 -14.30 -7.40 18.31
C LYS A 123 -14.36 -6.00 17.70
N ARG A 124 -13.27 -5.57 17.07
CA ARG A 124 -13.12 -4.20 16.53
C ARG A 124 -12.99 -4.19 15.01
N THR A 125 -13.78 -4.98 14.30
CA THR A 125 -13.64 -5.15 12.84
C THR A 125 -13.65 -3.80 12.09
N LYS A 126 -14.59 -2.89 12.38
CA LYS A 126 -14.64 -1.54 11.78
C LYS A 126 -13.39 -0.68 12.02
N HIS A 127 -12.65 -0.93 13.10
CA HIS A 127 -11.41 -0.21 13.40
C HIS A 127 -10.27 -0.64 12.47
N TYR A 128 -10.20 -1.94 12.19
CA TYR A 128 -9.16 -2.56 11.34
C TYR A 128 -9.47 -2.47 9.86
N PHE A 129 -10.76 -2.51 9.52
CA PHE A 129 -11.31 -2.44 8.17
C PHE A 129 -12.20 -1.19 8.09
N PRO A 130 -11.64 -0.02 7.75
CA PRO A 130 -12.38 1.23 7.58
C PRO A 130 -13.50 1.07 6.57
N GLU A 131 -14.60 1.80 6.75
CA GLU A 131 -15.80 1.70 5.90
C GLU A 131 -16.38 0.27 5.82
N TYR A 132 -16.14 -0.56 6.84
CA TYR A 132 -16.69 -1.92 6.87
C TYR A 132 -18.22 -1.91 6.91
N ASN A 133 -18.81 -2.53 5.89
CA ASN A 133 -20.23 -2.76 5.70
C ASN A 133 -20.44 -4.23 5.27
N PRO A 134 -21.05 -5.09 6.11
CA PRO A 134 -21.25 -6.50 5.79
C PRO A 134 -22.22 -6.73 4.62
N ASP A 135 -23.12 -5.79 4.37
CA ASP A 135 -24.18 -5.90 3.36
C ASP A 135 -23.75 -5.35 1.99
N ARG A 136 -22.51 -4.85 1.88
CA ARG A 136 -21.97 -4.33 0.63
C ARG A 136 -21.63 -5.48 -0.33
N GLU A 137 -22.04 -5.33 -1.59
CA GLU A 137 -21.62 -6.21 -2.68
C GLU A 137 -20.13 -5.99 -3.02
N GLY A 138 -19.38 -7.07 -3.20
CA GLY A 138 -17.93 -7.04 -3.39
C GLY A 138 -17.17 -6.88 -2.07
N PRO A 139 -15.96 -6.26 -2.07
CA PRO A 139 -15.22 -6.02 -0.85
C PRO A 139 -16.04 -5.29 0.22
N LYS A 140 -16.17 -5.91 1.39
CA LYS A 140 -17.01 -5.44 2.49
C LYS A 140 -16.42 -4.24 3.24
N TRP A 141 -15.31 -3.66 2.79
CA TRP A 141 -14.67 -2.51 3.42
C TRP A 141 -14.02 -1.59 2.39
N GLY A 142 -13.47 -0.47 2.85
CA GLY A 142 -12.79 0.49 1.99
C GLY A 142 -13.75 1.33 1.16
N MET A 143 -13.24 1.90 0.07
CA MET A 143 -13.98 2.79 -0.80
C MET A 143 -14.00 2.26 -2.23
N LYS A 144 -15.17 2.27 -2.87
CA LYS A 144 -15.32 1.99 -4.30
C LYS A 144 -15.27 3.30 -5.08
N LEU A 145 -14.51 3.31 -6.16
CA LEU A 145 -14.38 4.43 -7.08
C LEU A 145 -14.61 3.94 -8.50
N TRP A 146 -15.41 4.67 -9.27
CA TRP A 146 -15.73 4.36 -10.66
C TRP A 146 -14.78 5.07 -11.59
N ARG A 147 -14.41 4.41 -12.68
CA ARG A 147 -13.59 4.99 -13.75
C ARG A 147 -14.16 6.31 -14.27
N SER A 148 -15.48 6.42 -14.36
CA SER A 148 -16.18 7.62 -14.83
C SER A 148 -15.98 8.86 -13.95
N GLU A 149 -15.50 8.69 -12.71
CA GLU A 149 -15.14 9.80 -11.81
C GLU A 149 -13.78 10.43 -12.17
N PHE A 150 -13.02 9.84 -13.10
CA PHE A 150 -11.67 10.27 -13.44
C PHE A 150 -11.60 10.97 -14.79
N ASN A 151 -10.93 12.13 -14.85
CA ASN A 151 -10.58 12.77 -16.10
C ASN A 151 -9.29 12.16 -16.68
N LEU A 152 -9.45 11.04 -17.40
CA LEU A 152 -8.31 10.29 -17.93
C LEU A 152 -7.55 11.01 -19.05
N ASP A 153 -8.16 12.02 -19.68
CA ASP A 153 -7.46 12.90 -20.63
C ASP A 153 -6.47 13.81 -19.91
N ASP A 154 -6.84 14.34 -18.75
CA ASP A 154 -5.91 15.10 -17.92
C ASP A 154 -4.82 14.20 -17.35
N THR A 155 -5.16 12.97 -16.93
CA THR A 155 -4.16 11.96 -16.52
C THR A 155 -3.17 11.67 -17.65
N ARG A 156 -3.64 11.49 -18.89
CA ARG A 156 -2.78 11.32 -20.07
C ARG A 156 -1.82 12.50 -20.25
N ARG A 157 -2.34 13.73 -20.22
CA ARG A 157 -1.53 14.95 -20.36
C ARG A 157 -0.49 15.07 -19.24
N LYS A 158 -0.89 14.78 -17.99
CA LYS A 158 0.00 14.76 -16.82
C LYS A 158 1.16 13.79 -17.04
N ILE A 159 0.87 12.58 -17.51
CA ILE A 159 1.86 11.57 -17.84
C ILE A 159 2.82 12.05 -18.94
N GLU A 160 2.31 12.63 -20.03
CA GLU A 160 3.13 13.15 -21.11
C GLU A 160 4.09 14.26 -20.64
N VAL A 161 3.60 15.16 -19.79
CA VAL A 161 4.43 16.21 -19.18
C VAL A 161 5.52 15.61 -18.30
N ILE A 162 5.20 14.62 -17.47
CA ILE A 162 6.18 13.92 -16.63
C ILE A 162 7.25 13.24 -17.49
N GLN A 163 6.86 12.54 -18.54
CA GLN A 163 7.81 11.86 -19.44
C GLN A 163 8.74 12.83 -20.15
N LYS A 164 8.22 13.96 -20.65
CA LYS A 164 9.03 15.05 -21.21
C LYS A 164 10.01 15.62 -20.17
N GLY A 165 9.54 15.84 -18.94
CA GLY A 165 10.37 16.30 -17.83
C GLY A 165 11.52 15.33 -17.52
N ILE A 166 11.24 14.02 -17.46
CA ILE A 166 12.26 12.98 -17.26
C ILE A 166 13.31 13.03 -18.36
N LYS A 167 12.91 13.13 -19.63
CA LYS A 167 13.82 13.24 -20.76
C LYS A 167 14.73 14.47 -20.64
N LEU A 168 14.16 15.64 -20.33
CA LEU A 168 14.93 16.88 -20.14
C LEU A 168 15.94 16.76 -18.99
N MET A 169 15.55 16.15 -17.87
CA MET A 169 16.46 15.93 -16.73
C MET A 169 17.62 14.99 -17.09
N LEU A 170 17.34 13.94 -17.87
CA LEU A 170 18.37 13.02 -18.36
C LEU A 170 19.35 13.71 -19.31
N GLU A 171 18.85 14.50 -20.26
CA GLU A 171 19.66 15.28 -21.20
C GLU A 171 20.55 16.32 -20.49
N ALA A 172 19.97 17.04 -19.52
CA ALA A 172 20.69 18.04 -18.73
C ALA A 172 21.60 17.41 -17.64
N LYS A 173 21.49 16.10 -17.39
CA LYS A 173 22.13 15.39 -16.26
C LYS A 173 21.89 16.08 -14.92
N PHE A 174 20.71 16.66 -14.73
CA PHE A 174 20.35 17.42 -13.54
C PHE A 174 18.99 16.98 -13.01
N PHE A 175 18.95 16.63 -11.73
CA PHE A 175 17.77 16.12 -11.04
C PHE A 175 17.45 17.01 -9.84
N PRO A 176 16.47 17.92 -9.93
CA PRO A 176 16.13 18.82 -8.83
C PRO A 176 15.63 18.02 -7.62
N MET A 177 16.21 18.29 -6.45
CA MET A 177 15.82 17.63 -5.21
C MET A 177 14.50 18.19 -4.67
N LYS A 178 13.48 17.34 -4.57
CA LYS A 178 12.24 17.65 -3.84
C LYS A 178 12.39 17.32 -2.36
N ARG A 179 13.08 18.18 -1.60
CA ARG A 179 13.38 17.96 -0.17
C ARG A 179 12.15 17.70 0.70
N PHE A 180 11.01 18.29 0.36
CA PHE A 180 9.75 18.07 1.08
C PHE A 180 9.29 16.61 1.04
N ASN A 181 9.53 15.92 -0.10
CA ASN A 181 9.14 14.52 -0.26
C ASN A 181 10.04 13.56 0.52
N CYS A 182 11.19 14.03 1.04
CA CYS A 182 12.09 13.19 1.82
C CYS A 182 11.53 12.79 3.20
N TYR A 183 10.36 13.30 3.60
CA TYR A 183 9.74 13.01 4.88
C TYR A 183 8.32 12.43 4.75
N SER A 184 7.87 12.12 3.54
CA SER A 184 6.49 11.70 3.29
C SER A 184 6.43 10.38 2.51
N PRO A 185 5.69 9.36 2.98
CA PRO A 185 4.99 9.28 4.26
C PRO A 185 5.91 8.97 5.46
N SER A 186 7.16 8.62 5.19
CA SER A 186 8.23 8.37 6.15
C SER A 186 9.54 8.96 5.63
N GLN A 187 10.55 9.05 6.50
CA GLN A 187 11.87 9.56 6.10
C GLN A 187 12.48 8.69 4.99
N CYS A 188 12.90 9.33 3.91
CA CYS A 188 13.58 8.70 2.79
C CYS A 188 14.87 8.03 3.27
N GLU A 189 15.11 6.78 2.86
CA GLU A 189 16.32 6.03 3.24
C GLU A 189 17.61 6.70 2.78
N MET A 190 17.52 7.43 1.66
CA MET A 190 18.63 8.19 1.09
C MET A 190 18.83 9.55 1.75
N TRP A 191 18.00 9.92 2.74
CA TRP A 191 18.04 11.22 3.41
C TRP A 191 19.45 11.58 3.87
N LEU A 192 20.15 10.67 4.56
CA LEU A 192 21.48 10.95 5.10
C LEU A 192 22.51 11.33 4.02
N ILE A 193 22.43 10.69 2.85
CA ILE A 193 23.29 11.00 1.71
C ILE A 193 22.91 12.37 1.15
N CYS A 194 21.62 12.58 0.93
CA CYS A 194 21.06 13.78 0.31
C CYS A 194 21.20 15.02 1.20
N SER A 195 21.08 14.90 2.52
CA SER A 195 21.20 16.00 3.49
C SER A 195 22.64 16.47 3.66
N ASN A 196 23.61 15.56 3.49
CA ASN A 196 25.04 15.84 3.64
C ASN A 196 25.71 16.30 2.34
N ARG A 197 24.93 16.85 1.38
CA ARG A 197 25.42 17.28 0.06
C ARG A 197 26.20 16.18 -0.69
N GLY A 198 25.79 14.92 -0.55
CA GLY A 198 26.45 13.78 -1.20
C GLY A 198 27.75 13.31 -0.56
N LYS A 199 28.16 13.88 0.59
CA LYS A 199 29.27 13.32 1.38
C LYS A 199 28.74 12.13 2.20
N VAL A 200 28.93 10.94 1.65
CA VAL A 200 28.73 9.69 2.36
C VAL A 200 29.86 9.54 3.38
N ASN A 201 29.51 9.36 4.66
CA ASN A 201 30.48 8.92 5.66
C ASN A 201 30.61 7.40 5.52
N ASP A 202 31.70 6.92 4.92
CA ASP A 202 31.95 5.50 4.66
C ASP A 202 31.92 4.64 5.93
N ASP A 203 32.23 5.21 7.10
CA ASP A 203 32.21 4.51 8.38
C ASP A 203 30.79 4.13 8.83
N VAL A 204 29.78 4.92 8.45
CA VAL A 204 28.37 4.64 8.74
C VAL A 204 27.88 3.45 7.91
N TYR A 205 28.32 3.35 6.65
CA TYR A 205 27.94 2.24 5.77
C TYR A 205 28.70 0.94 6.08
N ARG A 206 29.97 1.01 6.50
CA ARG A 206 30.71 -0.16 7.00
C ARG A 206 30.07 -0.83 8.22
N LYS A 207 29.42 -0.06 9.10
CA LYS A 207 28.76 -0.65 10.28
C LYS A 207 27.51 -1.45 9.96
N LYS A 208 26.77 -1.12 8.88
CA LYS A 208 25.59 -1.90 8.45
C LYS A 208 25.98 -3.29 7.91
N SER A 209 27.03 -3.38 7.09
CA SER A 209 27.45 -4.67 6.50
C SER A 209 28.07 -5.65 7.51
N LEU A 210 28.52 -5.16 8.67
CA LEU A 210 29.06 -5.99 9.75
C LEU A 210 27.97 -6.51 10.72
N ASN A 211 26.86 -5.77 10.88
CA ASN A 211 25.74 -6.20 11.71
C ASN A 211 24.80 -7.21 11.00
N GLU A 212 24.86 -7.32 9.68
CA GLU A 212 24.16 -8.36 8.91
C GLU A 212 24.94 -9.70 8.85
N ARG A 213 26.15 -9.75 9.43
CA ARG A 213 26.99 -10.95 9.54
C ARG A 213 27.14 -11.47 10.98
N ARG A 214 26.25 -11.07 11.88
CA ARG A 214 26.11 -11.59 13.24
C ARG A 214 24.68 -12.02 13.48
#